data_AF-A0A4V2YR73-F1
#
_entry.id   AF-A0A4V2YR73-F1
#
_cell.length_a   1.000
_cell.length_b   1.000
_cell.length_c   1.000
_cell.angle_alpha   90.00
_cell.angle_beta   90.00
_cell.angle_gamma   90.00
#
_symmetry.space_group_name_H-M   'P 1'
#
loop_
_entity.id
_entity.type
_entity.pdbx_description
1 polymer ?
#
loop_
_entity_poly.entity_id
_entity_poly.type
_entity_poly.pdbx_seq_one_letter_code
_entity_poly.pdbx_strand_id
1 'polypeptide(L)' 'MATAREQLGDVVSRAAIGGQVTVITRNGRPAAAVVPLSLLPPEIREQIGGDDEASSPP' A
#
# COMPACT_ATOMS: atom_id res chain seq x y z
N MET A 1 -3.74 -14.37 -18.12
CA MET A 1 -4.18 -13.32 -17.18
C MET A 1 -2.96 -12.92 -16.38
N ALA A 2 -2.59 -11.64 -16.37
CA ALA A 2 -1.45 -11.18 -15.60
C ALA A 2 -1.79 -11.26 -14.10
N THR A 3 -0.86 -11.76 -13.29
CA THR A 3 -1.05 -11.88 -11.85
C THR A 3 -0.77 -10.53 -11.16
N ALA A 4 -1.41 -10.26 -10.02
CA ALA A 4 -1.14 -9.04 -9.25
C ALA A 4 0.36 -8.84 -8.95
N ARG A 5 1.14 -9.93 -8.91
CA ARG A 5 2.60 -9.91 -8.74
C ARG A 5 3.33 -9.28 -9.92
N GLU A 6 2.89 -9.53 -11.14
CA GLU A 6 3.49 -8.96 -12.37
C GLU A 6 3.15 -7.49 -12.54
N GLN A 7 2.04 -7.04 -11.95
CA GLN A 7 1.54 -5.66 -12.02
C GLN A 7 1.70 -4.89 -10.71
N LEU A 8 2.51 -5.39 -9.77
CA LEU A 8 2.57 -4.84 -8.42
C LEU A 8 2.92 -3.33 -8.42
N GLY A 9 3.88 -2.92 -9.27
CA GLY A 9 4.26 -1.50 -9.37
C GLY A 9 3.12 -0.59 -9.82
N ASP A 10 2.28 -1.05 -10.77
CA ASP A 10 1.12 -0.30 -11.23
C ASP A 10 0.01 -0.27 -10.17
N VAL A 11 -0.24 -1.40 -9.50
CA VAL A 11 -1.22 -1.48 -8.40
C VAL A 11 -0.83 -0.54 -7.24
N VAL A 12 0.46 -0.47 -6.90
CA VAL A 12 0.96 0.47 -5.88
C VAL A 12 0.85 1.91 -6.35
N SER A 13 1.19 2.21 -7.61
CA SER A 13 1.09 3.56 -8.18
C SER A 13 -0.35 4.08 -8.15
N ARG A 14 -1.32 3.23 -8.50
CA ARG A 14 -2.75 3.54 -8.45
C ARG A 14 -3.23 3.88 -7.03
N ALA A 15 -2.72 3.19 -6.01
CA ALA A 15 -3.04 3.51 -4.62
C ALA A 15 -2.32 4.78 -4.13
N ALA A 16 -1.01 4.87 -4.34
CA ALA A 16 -0.19 5.96 -3.82
C ALA A 16 -0.50 7.33 -4.46
N ILE A 17 -0.69 7.34 -5.79
CA ILE A 17 -0.87 8.57 -6.58
C ILE A 17 -2.34 8.77 -6.94
N GLY A 18 -3.01 7.70 -7.37
CA GLY A 18 -4.39 7.75 -7.85
C GLY A 18 -5.44 7.69 -6.73
N GLY A 19 -5.06 7.37 -5.49
CA GLY A 19 -6.00 7.19 -4.38
C GLY A 19 -6.89 5.95 -4.51
N GLN A 20 -6.59 5.03 -5.43
CA GLN A 20 -7.46 3.92 -5.77
C GLN A 20 -7.24 2.73 -4.82
N VAL A 21 -8.34 2.06 -4.44
CA VAL A 21 -8.29 0.81 -3.67
C VAL A 21 -8.33 -0.38 -4.63
N THR A 22 -7.36 -1.29 -4.51
CA THR A 22 -7.31 -2.52 -5.31
C THR A 22 -7.41 -3.75 -4.42
N VAL A 23 -8.37 -4.64 -4.70
CA VAL A 23 -8.52 -5.92 -3.98
C VAL A 23 -7.72 -7.00 -4.70
N ILE A 24 -6.83 -7.67 -3.97
CA ILE A 24 -6.10 -8.85 -4.43
C ILE A 24 -6.90 -10.08 -4.05
N THR A 25 -7.28 -10.88 -5.05
CA THR A 25 -7.98 -12.15 -4.85
C THR A 25 -7.04 -13.35 -4.99
N ARG A 26 -7.26 -14.39 -4.20
CA ARG A 26 -6.62 -15.71 -4.35
C ARG A 26 -7.71 -16.78 -4.47
N ASN A 27 -7.67 -17.59 -5.52
CA ASN A 27 -8.70 -18.61 -5.81
C ASN A 27 -10.12 -18.04 -5.83
N GLY A 28 -10.30 -16.86 -6.43
CA GLY A 28 -11.59 -16.17 -6.54
C GLY A 28 -12.11 -15.53 -5.24
N ARG A 29 -11.34 -15.58 -4.15
CA ARG A 29 -11.71 -14.98 -2.86
C ARG A 29 -10.82 -13.78 -2.53
N PRO A 30 -11.37 -12.67 -1.99
CA PRO A 30 -10.57 -11.57 -1.47
C PRO A 30 -9.55 -12.07 -0.44
N ALA A 31 -8.29 -11.67 -0.59
CA ALA A 31 -7.19 -12.08 0.28
C ALA A 31 -6.43 -10.90 0.88
N ALA A 32 -6.31 -9.80 0.15
CA ALA A 32 -5.68 -8.57 0.62
C ALA A 32 -6.23 -7.35 -0.14
N ALA A 33 -5.94 -6.16 0.36
CA ALA A 33 -6.19 -4.91 -0.35
C ALA A 33 -4.92 -4.05 -0.37
N VAL A 34 -4.72 -3.35 -1.47
CA VAL A 34 -3.75 -2.25 -1.58
C VAL A 34 -4.56 -0.96 -1.48
N VAL A 35 -4.27 -0.17 -0.45
CA VAL A 35 -4.96 1.07 -0.13
C VAL A 35 -3.94 2.21 -0.02
N PRO A 36 -4.33 3.46 -0.28
CA PRO A 36 -3.53 4.62 0.08
C PRO A 36 -3.24 4.62 1.59
N LEU A 37 -2.02 5.00 1.99
CA LEU A 37 -1.63 5.07 3.41
C LEU A 37 -2.50 6.04 4.22
N SER A 38 -3.05 7.08 3.58
CA SER A 38 -3.99 8.02 4.20
C SER A 38 -5.31 7.38 4.66
N LEU A 39 -5.66 6.21 4.13
CA LEU A 39 -6.84 5.45 4.54
C LEU A 39 -6.54 4.46 5.69
N LEU A 40 -5.27 4.29 6.06
CA LEU A 40 -4.93 3.44 7.19
C LEU A 40 -5.29 4.14 8.51
N PRO A 41 -5.85 3.40 9.48
CA PRO A 41 -6.05 3.89 10.84
C PRO A 41 -4.74 4.41 11.46
N PRO A 42 -4.78 5.45 12.31
CA PRO A 42 -3.59 6.01 12.97
C PRO A 42 -2.74 4.94 13.68
N GLU A 43 -3.39 3.97 14.33
CA GLU A 43 -2.72 2.92 15.10
C GLU A 43 -1.87 2.00 14.22
N ILE A 44 -2.27 1.84 12.96
CA ILE A 44 -1.51 1.08 11.96
C ILE A 44 -0.43 1.96 11.34
N ARG A 45 -0.71 3.27 11.15
CA ARG A 45 0.25 4.25 10.61
C ARG A 45 1.46 4.45 11.54
N GLU A 46 1.25 4.40 12.84
CA GLU A 46 2.33 4.45 13.84
C GLU A 46 3.19 3.18 13.84
N GLN A 47 2.59 2.00 13.58
CA GLN A 47 3.34 0.74 13.48
C GLN A 47 4.20 0.64 12.22
N ILE A 48 3.82 1.34 11.15
CA ILE A 48 4.58 1.37 9.88
C ILE A 48 5.50 2.60 9.78
N GLY A 49 5.31 3.59 10.66
CA GLY A 49 6.01 4.88 10.67
C GLY A 49 6.72 5.14 11.99
N GLY A 50 7.79 4.37 12.23
CA GLY A 50 8.85 4.76 13.16
C GLY A 50 10.11 5.01 12.35
N ASP A 51 10.21 6.20 11.75
CA ASP A 51 11.44 6.86 11.27
C ASP A 51 11.04 8.25 10.71
N ASP A 52 10.41 9.10 11.54
CA ASP A 52 10.50 10.53 11.31
C ASP A 52 11.79 11.00 12.00
N GLU A 53 12.69 11.57 11.21
CA GLU A 53 13.89 12.29 11.65
C GLU A 53 15.11 11.46 12.11
N ALA A 54 15.75 10.73 11.19
CA ALA A 54 17.18 10.42 11.32
C ALA A 54 17.97 10.98 10.12
N SER A 55 18.65 12.10 10.39
CA SER A 55 19.80 12.62 9.65
C SER A 55 19.51 13.65 8.53
N SER A 56 19.09 14.85 8.93
CA SER A 56 19.72 16.06 8.38
C SER A 56 21.11 16.18 9.03
N PRO A 57 22.23 16.02 8.29
CA PRO A 57 23.52 16.39 8.82
C PRO A 57 23.63 17.92 8.91
N PRO A 58 24.34 18.45 9.92
CA PRO A 58 24.65 19.88 10.05
C PRO A 58 25.60 20.38 8.95
#